data_AF-A0A944GL69-F1
#
_entry.id   AF-A0A944GL69-F1
#
_cell.length_a   1.000
_cell.length_b   1.000
_cell.length_c   1.000
_cell.angle_alpha   90.00
_cell.angle_beta   90.00
_cell.angle_gamma   90.00
#
_symmetry.space_group_name_H-M   'P 1'
#
loop_
_entity.id
_entity.type
_entity.pdbx_description
1 polymer ?
#
loop_
_entity_poly.entity_id
_entity_poly.type
_entity_poly.pdbx_seq_one_letter_code
_entity_poly.pdbx_strand_id
1 'polypeptide(L)'
;VEIPEARVMPIDPNLDITTWKLSQTGGKDVVATAVGNGFDYTYTGVSARSPKIVLTKTFRLWSLPDMIRVRVNPGEAPVKNFVFGLRANGGSMIYHTITPAAITANKEMVVDLPTADWCTATDMANYPISLISIQLNMNASKAGQVYDMHFRGFETVYLDAPEAPSKKGDINGDGEINASDVTALINKILSLADYADVMCDLDGDGEVNVGDVTALINLILK
;
A
#
# COMPACT_ATOMS: atom_id res chain seq x y z
N VAL A 1 -7.59 -12.09 18.36
CA VAL A 1 -7.84 -11.53 17.03
C VAL A 1 -7.15 -10.19 17.01
N GLU A 2 -6.22 -9.98 16.10
CA GLU A 2 -5.58 -8.68 15.90
C GLU A 2 -6.60 -7.79 15.19
N ILE A 3 -6.90 -6.61 15.73
CA ILE A 3 -7.88 -5.67 15.18
C ILE A 3 -7.09 -4.71 14.29
N PRO A 4 -7.46 -4.52 13.00
CA PRO A 4 -6.76 -3.57 12.15
C PRO A 4 -6.91 -2.15 12.71
N GLU A 5 -5.79 -1.45 12.84
CA GLU A 5 -5.76 -0.09 13.40
C GLU A 5 -6.13 0.98 12.36
N ALA A 6 -6.10 0.62 11.08
CA ALA A 6 -6.41 1.50 9.95
C ALA A 6 -6.95 0.71 8.76
N ARG A 7 -7.71 1.38 7.88
CA ARG A 7 -8.17 0.84 6.59
C ARG A 7 -7.02 0.36 5.71
N VAL A 8 -5.88 1.04 5.74
CA VAL A 8 -4.70 0.66 4.96
C VAL A 8 -3.52 0.52 5.91
N MET A 9 -2.92 -0.66 5.95
CA MET A 9 -1.75 -0.93 6.79
C MET A 9 -0.58 -1.41 5.93
N PRO A 10 0.65 -0.90 6.15
CA PRO A 10 1.83 -1.41 5.46
C PRO A 10 2.12 -2.85 5.88
N ILE A 11 2.45 -3.71 4.90
CA ILE A 11 2.83 -5.11 5.12
C ILE A 11 4.23 -5.23 5.74
N ASP A 12 5.11 -4.28 5.42
CA ASP A 12 6.49 -4.21 5.90
C ASP A 12 6.77 -2.83 6.53
N PRO A 13 6.17 -2.52 7.69
CA PRO A 13 6.44 -1.27 8.38
C PRO A 13 7.93 -1.20 8.73
N ASN A 14 8.60 -0.09 8.38
CA ASN A 14 10.06 0.08 8.49
C ASN A 14 10.84 -0.84 7.54
N LEU A 15 10.43 -0.86 6.26
CA LEU A 15 11.03 -1.67 5.22
C LEU A 15 12.57 -1.58 5.20
N ASP A 16 13.21 -2.74 5.36
CA ASP A 16 14.64 -2.95 5.10
C ASP A 16 14.82 -3.71 3.80
N ILE A 17 15.33 -3.02 2.77
CA ILE A 17 15.50 -3.58 1.43
C ILE A 17 16.43 -4.80 1.40
N THR A 18 17.34 -4.93 2.37
CA THR A 18 18.28 -6.06 2.43
C THR A 18 17.59 -7.39 2.79
N THR A 19 16.40 -7.31 3.39
CA THR A 19 15.57 -8.48 3.72
C THR A 19 14.74 -8.99 2.53
N TRP A 20 14.69 -8.24 1.44
CA TRP A 20 14.00 -8.61 0.21
C TRP A 20 14.96 -9.28 -0.76
N LYS A 21 14.57 -10.45 -1.28
CA LYS A 21 15.27 -11.07 -2.40
C LYS A 21 14.71 -10.51 -3.71
N LEU A 22 15.58 -9.86 -4.48
CA LEU A 22 15.25 -9.27 -5.78
C LEU A 22 15.83 -10.15 -6.90
N SER A 23 14.99 -10.59 -7.84
CA SER A 23 15.41 -11.29 -9.05
C SER A 23 14.91 -10.54 -10.28
N GLN A 24 15.74 -10.45 -11.31
CA GLN A 24 15.44 -9.74 -12.54
C GLN A 24 15.91 -10.55 -13.75
N THR A 25 15.05 -10.69 -14.75
CA THR A 25 15.39 -11.17 -16.10
C THR A 25 14.97 -10.12 -17.12
N GLY A 26 15.84 -9.84 -18.10
CA GLY A 26 15.64 -8.70 -19.02
C GLY A 26 16.13 -7.37 -18.48
N GLY A 27 16.79 -7.39 -17.32
CA GLY A 27 17.53 -6.26 -16.75
C GLY A 27 18.83 -6.72 -16.09
N LYS A 28 19.74 -5.77 -15.89
CA LYS A 28 20.97 -5.90 -15.10
C LYS A 28 21.20 -4.65 -14.25
N ASP A 29 22.25 -4.65 -13.44
CA ASP A 29 22.66 -3.50 -12.62
C ASP A 29 21.51 -3.00 -11.73
N VAL A 30 20.82 -3.95 -11.07
CA VAL A 30 19.66 -3.65 -10.22
C VAL A 30 20.13 -2.90 -8.97
N VAL A 31 19.50 -1.77 -8.70
CA VAL A 31 19.68 -1.02 -7.45
C VAL A 31 18.30 -0.74 -6.86
N ALA A 32 18.12 -1.05 -5.57
CA ALA A 32 16.91 -0.75 -4.85
C ALA A 32 17.21 0.00 -3.55
N THR A 33 16.44 1.05 -3.27
CA THR A 33 16.62 1.92 -2.10
C THR A 33 15.29 2.07 -1.38
N ALA A 34 15.25 1.76 -0.09
CA ALA A 34 14.04 1.91 0.72
C ALA A 34 13.58 3.38 0.76
N VAL A 35 12.28 3.61 0.55
CA VAL A 35 11.65 4.93 0.59
C VAL A 35 10.27 4.78 1.22
N GLY A 36 10.07 5.32 2.42
CA GLY A 36 8.82 5.14 3.18
C GLY A 36 8.49 3.66 3.40
N ASN A 37 7.26 3.26 3.08
CA ASN A 37 6.79 1.87 3.15
C ASN A 37 6.99 1.08 1.84
N GLY A 38 7.87 1.56 0.97
CA GLY A 38 8.21 0.94 -0.30
C GLY A 38 9.69 1.14 -0.64
N PHE A 39 10.01 1.12 -1.93
CA PHE A 39 11.37 1.34 -2.40
C PHE A 39 11.39 1.81 -3.86
N ASP A 40 12.41 2.60 -4.19
CA ASP A 40 12.77 2.87 -5.57
C ASP A 40 13.57 1.68 -6.12
N TYR A 41 13.33 1.33 -7.38
CA TYR A 41 13.92 0.17 -8.05
C TYR A 41 14.39 0.58 -9.44
N THR A 42 15.70 0.51 -9.67
CA THR A 42 16.30 0.83 -10.96
C THR A 42 16.97 -0.39 -11.58
N TYR A 43 16.95 -0.47 -12.91
CA TYR A 43 17.69 -1.48 -13.65
C TYR A 43 18.02 -1.00 -15.07
N THR A 44 19.08 -1.56 -15.67
CA THR A 44 19.40 -1.34 -17.08
C THR A 44 18.84 -2.48 -17.94
N GLY A 45 18.05 -2.16 -18.95
CA GLY A 45 17.42 -3.13 -19.84
C GLY A 45 18.41 -3.96 -20.64
N VAL A 46 18.12 -5.24 -20.80
CA VAL A 46 18.83 -6.19 -21.67
C VAL A 46 17.85 -7.08 -22.41
N SER A 47 18.28 -7.65 -23.54
CA SER A 47 17.46 -8.62 -24.26
C SER A 47 17.32 -9.91 -23.45
N ALA A 48 16.08 -10.34 -23.22
CA ALA A 48 15.78 -11.62 -22.57
C ALA A 48 14.44 -12.18 -23.04
N ARG A 49 14.29 -13.50 -22.95
CA ARG A 49 13.01 -14.17 -23.14
C ARG A 49 12.25 -14.16 -21.82
N SER A 50 10.98 -13.78 -21.87
CA SER A 50 10.09 -13.71 -20.70
C SER A 50 10.68 -12.90 -19.54
N PRO A 51 10.98 -11.60 -19.76
CA PRO A 51 11.55 -10.75 -18.74
C PRO A 51 10.57 -10.58 -17.56
N LYS A 52 11.12 -10.57 -16.34
CA LYS A 52 10.34 -10.47 -15.11
C LYS A 52 11.17 -9.91 -13.96
N ILE A 53 10.51 -9.13 -13.11
CA ILE A 53 11.00 -8.76 -11.78
C ILE A 53 10.30 -9.67 -10.78
N VAL A 54 11.03 -10.27 -9.85
CA VAL A 54 10.45 -11.04 -8.75
C VAL A 54 10.96 -10.47 -7.44
N LEU A 55 10.04 -9.97 -6.63
CA LEU A 55 10.24 -9.49 -5.27
C LEU A 55 9.84 -10.61 -4.32
N THR A 56 10.73 -11.07 -3.45
CA THR A 56 10.47 -12.21 -2.56
C THR A 56 10.82 -11.85 -1.13
N LYS A 57 9.80 -11.91 -0.26
CA LYS A 57 9.88 -11.84 1.19
C LYS A 57 8.58 -12.42 1.74
N THR A 58 8.68 -13.27 2.76
CA THR A 58 7.49 -13.93 3.32
C THR A 58 6.91 -13.10 4.46
N PHE A 59 5.66 -12.68 4.31
CA PHE A 59 4.88 -11.97 5.31
C PHE A 59 3.71 -12.83 5.76
N ARG A 60 3.42 -12.81 7.06
CA ARG A 60 2.19 -13.40 7.63
C ARG A 60 1.19 -12.27 7.82
N LEU A 61 0.08 -12.33 7.09
CA LEU A 61 -0.98 -11.33 7.10
C LEU A 61 -2.14 -11.84 7.95
N TRP A 62 -2.47 -11.07 8.99
CA TRP A 62 -3.53 -11.38 9.95
C TRP A 62 -4.75 -10.49 9.70
N SER A 63 -5.80 -10.71 10.49
CA SER A 63 -6.96 -9.81 10.60
C SER A 63 -7.89 -9.74 9.39
N LEU A 64 -7.90 -10.77 8.54
CA LEU A 64 -8.85 -10.89 7.43
C LEU A 64 -8.84 -9.66 6.49
N PRO A 65 -7.71 -9.30 5.86
CA PRO A 65 -7.69 -8.22 4.88
C PRO A 65 -8.66 -8.52 3.73
N ASP A 66 -9.40 -7.50 3.30
CA ASP A 66 -10.24 -7.57 2.10
C ASP A 66 -9.39 -7.70 0.84
N MET A 67 -8.20 -7.10 0.85
CA MET A 67 -7.26 -7.18 -0.27
C MET A 67 -5.81 -6.94 0.15
N ILE A 68 -4.91 -7.47 -0.69
CA ILE A 68 -3.49 -7.12 -0.71
C ILE A 68 -3.30 -6.09 -1.83
N ARG A 69 -2.68 -4.96 -1.52
CA ARG A 69 -2.50 -3.83 -2.42
C ARG A 69 -1.03 -3.55 -2.68
N VAL A 70 -0.71 -3.21 -3.93
CA VAL A 70 0.59 -2.65 -4.32
C VAL A 70 0.36 -1.32 -5.00
N ARG A 71 0.97 -0.25 -4.48
CA ARG A 71 1.03 1.05 -5.15
C ARG A 71 2.37 1.20 -5.83
N VAL A 72 2.38 1.45 -7.13
CA VAL A 72 3.62 1.50 -7.91
C VAL A 72 3.51 2.50 -9.05
N ASN A 73 4.53 3.33 -9.22
CA ASN A 73 4.77 4.03 -10.47
C ASN A 73 5.78 3.22 -11.29
N PRO A 74 5.41 2.67 -12.46
CA PRO A 74 6.31 1.83 -13.23
C PRO A 74 7.39 2.63 -13.97
N GLY A 75 7.39 3.97 -13.89
CA GLY A 75 8.19 4.81 -14.77
C GLY A 75 7.93 4.46 -16.23
N GLU A 76 8.99 4.25 -17.00
CA GLU A 76 8.90 3.72 -18.37
C GLU A 76 9.03 2.18 -18.47
N ALA A 77 9.13 1.48 -17.34
CA ALA A 77 9.33 0.04 -17.34
C ALA A 77 8.13 -0.66 -18.00
N PRO A 78 8.35 -1.59 -18.94
CA PRO A 78 7.28 -2.14 -19.76
C PRO A 78 6.55 -3.28 -19.03
N VAL A 79 5.93 -2.98 -17.88
CA VAL A 79 5.18 -3.93 -17.06
C VAL A 79 3.98 -4.47 -17.86
N LYS A 80 3.72 -5.77 -17.75
CA LYS A 80 2.57 -6.44 -18.39
C LYS A 80 1.48 -6.77 -17.38
N ASN A 81 1.82 -7.47 -16.30
CA ASN A 81 0.90 -7.84 -15.22
C ASN A 81 1.66 -8.21 -13.95
N PHE A 82 0.91 -8.39 -12.86
CA PHE A 82 1.42 -8.73 -11.55
C PHE A 82 0.98 -10.15 -11.18
N VAL A 83 1.86 -10.91 -10.54
CA VAL A 83 1.59 -12.26 -10.05
C VAL A 83 1.95 -12.33 -8.58
N PHE A 84 0.98 -12.64 -7.74
CA PHE A 84 1.14 -12.76 -6.30
C PHE A 84 1.28 -14.24 -5.93
N GLY A 85 2.42 -14.59 -5.32
CA GLY A 85 2.67 -15.90 -4.74
C GLY A 85 2.19 -15.92 -3.30
N LEU A 86 1.16 -16.71 -3.01
CA LEU A 86 0.40 -16.65 -1.76
C LEU A 86 0.12 -18.06 -1.24
N ARG A 87 -0.23 -18.14 0.04
CA ARG A 87 -0.72 -19.38 0.65
C ARG A 87 -1.65 -19.07 1.80
N ALA A 88 -2.88 -19.58 1.75
CA ALA A 88 -3.75 -19.64 2.92
C ALA A 88 -3.17 -20.59 3.98
N ASN A 89 -3.48 -20.37 5.25
CA ASN A 89 -2.98 -21.21 6.34
C ASN A 89 -3.30 -22.69 6.14
N GLY A 90 -2.30 -23.56 6.28
CA GLY A 90 -2.40 -25.00 5.98
C GLY A 90 -2.57 -25.37 4.50
N GLY A 91 -2.73 -24.39 3.60
CA GLY A 91 -2.90 -24.59 2.17
C GLY A 91 -1.60 -24.80 1.39
N SER A 92 -1.75 -25.05 0.08
CA SER A 92 -0.62 -25.06 -0.86
C SER A 92 -0.30 -23.65 -1.36
N MET A 93 0.90 -23.47 -1.91
CA MET A 93 1.26 -22.25 -2.64
C MET A 93 0.35 -22.09 -3.86
N ILE A 94 -0.16 -20.88 -4.07
CA ILE A 94 -0.92 -20.47 -5.24
C ILE A 94 -0.30 -19.23 -5.87
N TYR A 95 -0.59 -19.02 -7.15
CA TYR A 95 -0.17 -17.82 -7.89
C TYR A 95 -1.40 -17.16 -8.50
N HIS A 96 -1.68 -15.92 -8.11
CA HIS A 96 -2.80 -15.17 -8.66
C HIS A 96 -2.31 -14.03 -9.53
N THR A 97 -2.88 -13.89 -10.74
CA THR A 97 -2.43 -12.89 -11.72
C THR A 97 -3.43 -11.73 -11.77
N ILE A 98 -2.93 -10.51 -11.55
CA ILE A 98 -3.68 -9.27 -11.76
C ILE A 98 -3.14 -8.57 -13.01
N THR A 99 -3.99 -8.35 -14.00
CA THR A 99 -3.66 -7.56 -15.19
C THR A 99 -4.37 -6.21 -15.09
N PRO A 100 -3.64 -5.11 -14.80
CA PRO A 100 -4.24 -3.78 -14.76
C PRO A 100 -4.87 -3.43 -16.11
N ALA A 101 -6.04 -2.76 -16.08
CA ALA A 101 -6.75 -2.36 -17.30
C ALA A 101 -5.94 -1.41 -18.18
N ALA A 102 -5.12 -0.56 -17.55
CA ALA A 102 -4.16 0.30 -18.24
C ALA A 102 -2.90 0.45 -17.39
N ILE A 103 -1.74 0.47 -18.07
CA ILE A 103 -0.44 0.77 -17.49
C ILE A 103 0.07 2.04 -18.17
N THR A 104 0.04 3.15 -17.45
CA THR A 104 0.48 4.45 -17.96
C THR A 104 1.86 4.77 -17.43
N ALA A 105 2.79 5.10 -18.33
CA ALA A 105 4.16 5.43 -17.94
C ALA A 105 4.19 6.64 -16.99
N ASN A 106 5.12 6.63 -16.04
CA ASN A 106 5.37 7.70 -15.07
C ASN A 106 4.17 8.09 -14.19
N LYS A 107 3.11 7.26 -14.13
CA LYS A 107 1.94 7.48 -13.28
C LYS A 107 1.80 6.36 -12.26
N GLU A 108 1.55 6.72 -11.00
CA GLU A 108 1.23 5.73 -9.96
C GLU A 108 -0.04 4.96 -10.34
N MET A 109 0.01 3.65 -10.18
CA MET A 109 -1.13 2.74 -10.27
C MET A 109 -1.30 1.99 -8.96
N VAL A 110 -2.54 1.59 -8.70
CA VAL A 110 -2.93 0.74 -7.58
C VAL A 110 -3.27 -0.64 -8.13
N VAL A 111 -2.62 -1.67 -7.61
CA VAL A 111 -2.84 -3.07 -7.97
C VAL A 111 -3.43 -3.77 -6.76
N ASP A 112 -4.73 -4.00 -6.81
CA ASP A 112 -5.47 -4.67 -5.74
C ASP A 112 -5.67 -6.14 -6.09
N LEU A 113 -5.36 -7.00 -5.13
CA LEU A 113 -5.70 -8.41 -5.13
C LEU A 113 -6.75 -8.65 -4.03
N PRO A 114 -8.04 -8.74 -4.39
CA PRO A 114 -9.08 -9.15 -3.45
C PRO A 114 -8.78 -10.53 -2.85
N THR A 115 -8.90 -10.65 -1.53
CA THR A 115 -8.66 -11.93 -0.83
C THR A 115 -9.68 -13.00 -1.26
N ALA A 116 -10.92 -12.56 -1.53
CA ALA A 116 -12.01 -13.42 -1.96
C ALA A 116 -11.82 -14.05 -3.35
N ASP A 117 -10.92 -13.51 -4.18
CA ASP A 117 -10.65 -14.03 -5.53
C ASP A 117 -9.90 -15.37 -5.52
N TRP A 118 -9.29 -15.73 -4.39
CA TRP A 118 -8.39 -16.88 -4.33
C TRP A 118 -8.48 -17.71 -3.04
N CYS A 119 -9.14 -17.22 -1.99
CA CYS A 119 -9.54 -18.02 -0.83
C CYS A 119 -10.86 -17.54 -0.24
N THR A 120 -11.48 -18.35 0.63
CA THR A 120 -12.68 -17.93 1.37
C THR A 120 -12.29 -16.91 2.43
N ALA A 121 -12.40 -15.61 2.09
CA ALA A 121 -11.90 -14.50 2.91
C ALA A 121 -12.49 -14.43 4.33
N THR A 122 -13.72 -14.89 4.52
CA THR A 122 -14.41 -14.90 5.82
C THR A 122 -14.07 -16.11 6.69
N ASP A 123 -13.42 -17.14 6.13
CA ASP A 123 -13.05 -18.33 6.87
C ASP A 123 -11.73 -18.11 7.61
N MET A 124 -11.82 -17.96 8.93
CA MET A 124 -10.68 -17.73 9.82
C MET A 124 -9.62 -18.84 9.75
N ALA A 125 -9.98 -20.06 9.31
CA ALA A 125 -9.03 -21.16 9.16
C ALA A 125 -7.97 -20.87 8.07
N ASN A 126 -8.27 -19.99 7.11
CA ASN A 126 -7.34 -19.58 6.05
C ASN A 126 -6.25 -18.63 6.55
N TYR A 127 -6.30 -18.18 7.80
CA TYR A 127 -5.39 -17.18 8.34
C TYR A 127 -4.39 -17.76 9.37
N PRO A 128 -3.15 -17.23 9.42
CA PRO A 128 -2.67 -16.11 8.62
C PRO A 128 -2.37 -16.51 7.18
N ILE A 129 -2.63 -15.59 6.27
CA ILE A 129 -2.21 -15.69 4.88
C ILE A 129 -0.69 -15.48 4.83
N SER A 130 0.02 -16.29 4.05
CA SER A 130 1.41 -16.02 3.70
C SER A 130 1.47 -15.31 2.33
N LEU A 131 1.88 -14.05 2.28
CA LEU A 131 2.34 -13.41 1.05
C LEU A 131 3.83 -13.71 0.90
N ILE A 132 4.25 -14.29 -0.22
CA ILE A 132 5.60 -14.86 -0.36
C ILE A 132 6.38 -14.16 -1.47
N SER A 133 5.71 -13.82 -2.57
CA SER A 133 6.35 -13.09 -3.66
C SER A 133 5.38 -12.20 -4.42
N ILE A 134 5.92 -11.13 -4.98
CA ILE A 134 5.24 -10.28 -5.97
C ILE A 134 6.12 -10.30 -7.22
N GLN A 135 5.59 -10.85 -8.30
CA GLN A 135 6.26 -10.90 -9.59
C GLN A 135 5.60 -9.94 -10.55
N LEU A 136 6.41 -9.18 -11.29
CA LEU A 136 5.97 -8.40 -12.43
C LEU A 136 6.41 -9.14 -13.68
N ASN A 137 5.46 -9.62 -14.48
CA ASN A 137 5.79 -10.04 -15.83
C ASN A 137 5.99 -8.78 -16.67
N MET A 138 7.05 -8.75 -17.46
CA MET A 138 7.43 -7.60 -18.27
C MET A 138 7.29 -7.94 -19.76
N ASN A 139 7.07 -6.92 -20.59
CA ASN A 139 7.41 -6.99 -22.00
C ASN A 139 8.92 -6.74 -22.18
N ALA A 140 9.40 -6.84 -23.42
CA ALA A 140 10.82 -6.65 -23.71
C ALA A 140 11.31 -5.26 -23.27
N SER A 141 12.35 -5.23 -22.43
CA SER A 141 13.06 -4.00 -22.10
C SER A 141 13.99 -3.60 -23.24
N LYS A 142 14.12 -2.30 -23.49
CA LYS A 142 15.06 -1.77 -24.48
C LYS A 142 16.49 -1.91 -23.95
N ALA A 143 17.36 -2.51 -24.75
CA ALA A 143 18.75 -2.72 -24.37
C ALA A 143 19.47 -1.40 -24.08
N GLY A 144 20.13 -1.31 -22.93
CA GLY A 144 20.88 -0.13 -22.49
C GLY A 144 20.04 1.03 -21.93
N GLN A 145 18.71 0.96 -22.00
CA GLN A 145 17.85 1.95 -21.34
C GLN A 145 17.84 1.69 -19.83
N VAL A 146 18.02 2.74 -19.04
CA VAL A 146 17.81 2.69 -17.58
C VAL A 146 16.33 2.90 -17.32
N TYR A 147 15.76 2.00 -16.54
CA TYR A 147 14.39 2.08 -16.05
C TYR A 147 14.41 2.39 -14.57
N ASP A 148 13.53 3.31 -14.18
CA ASP A 148 13.32 3.74 -12.80
C ASP A 148 11.87 3.48 -12.44
N MET A 149 11.64 2.69 -11.38
CA MET A 149 10.33 2.32 -10.89
C MET A 149 10.23 2.71 -9.42
N HIS A 150 9.04 3.09 -8.99
CA HIS A 150 8.81 3.48 -7.61
C HIS A 150 7.69 2.66 -6.99
N PHE A 151 8.04 1.71 -6.12
CA PHE A 151 7.06 1.03 -5.27
C PHE A 151 6.76 1.94 -4.09
N ARG A 152 5.53 2.44 -4.01
CA ARG A 152 5.09 3.42 -3.00
C ARG A 152 4.45 2.78 -1.77
N GLY A 153 4.01 1.53 -1.88
CA GLY A 153 3.49 0.77 -0.75
C GLY A 153 3.15 -0.67 -1.10
N PHE A 154 3.37 -1.55 -0.13
CA PHE A 154 2.84 -2.91 -0.07
C PHE A 154 1.93 -2.98 1.14
N GLU A 155 0.64 -3.24 0.93
CA GLU A 155 -0.40 -2.88 1.89
C GLU A 155 -1.42 -4.01 2.05
N THR A 156 -1.95 -4.17 3.25
CA THR A 156 -3.25 -4.81 3.47
C THR A 156 -4.32 -3.72 3.55
N VAL A 157 -5.50 -4.01 3.01
CA VAL A 157 -6.65 -3.11 3.09
C VAL A 157 -7.81 -3.81 3.79
N TYR A 158 -8.44 -3.11 4.73
CA TYR A 158 -9.55 -3.55 5.57
C TYR A 158 -10.71 -2.56 5.40
N LEU A 159 -11.70 -2.90 4.57
CA LEU A 159 -12.79 -2.01 4.15
C LEU A 159 -13.74 -1.65 5.30
N ASP A 160 -13.80 -2.47 6.34
CA ASP A 160 -14.59 -2.22 7.54
C ASP A 160 -13.81 -1.45 8.63
N ALA A 161 -12.50 -1.28 8.47
CA ALA A 161 -11.69 -0.51 9.41
C ALA A 161 -11.84 1.01 9.16
N PRO A 162 -11.65 1.85 10.19
CA PRO A 162 -11.69 3.30 10.03
C PRO A 162 -10.62 3.74 9.02
N GLU A 163 -10.95 4.71 8.17
CA GLU A 163 -9.94 5.36 7.34
C GLU A 163 -8.89 6.00 8.25
N ALA A 164 -7.61 5.66 8.05
CA ALA A 164 -6.57 6.52 8.57
C ALA A 164 -6.74 7.87 7.87
N PRO A 165 -6.68 9.01 8.58
CA PRO A 165 -6.85 10.31 7.97
C PRO A 165 -5.74 10.44 6.93
N SER A 166 -6.17 10.75 5.71
CA SER A 166 -5.26 10.80 4.58
C SER A 166 -4.19 11.89 4.77
N LYS A 167 -4.46 12.86 5.66
CA LYS A 167 -3.60 13.97 6.07
C LYS A 167 -3.92 14.39 7.51
N LYS A 168 -2.92 14.83 8.29
CA LYS A 168 -3.18 15.46 9.59
C LYS A 168 -4.05 16.70 9.37
N GLY A 169 -5.27 16.69 9.93
CA GLY A 169 -6.28 17.74 9.75
C GLY A 169 -7.42 17.41 8.79
N ASP A 170 -7.35 16.28 8.05
CA ASP A 170 -8.49 15.72 7.29
C ASP A 170 -9.33 14.86 8.24
N ILE A 171 -10.21 15.53 9.00
CA ILE A 171 -10.98 14.92 10.10
C ILE A 171 -12.15 14.12 9.53
N ASN A 172 -12.71 14.54 8.39
CA ASN A 172 -13.89 13.90 7.80
C ASN A 172 -13.56 12.84 6.74
N GLY A 173 -12.29 12.70 6.34
CA GLY A 173 -11.82 11.72 5.36
C GLY A 173 -12.15 12.08 3.91
N ASP A 174 -12.51 13.33 3.61
CA ASP A 174 -12.86 13.75 2.24
C ASP A 174 -11.61 13.99 1.35
N GLY A 175 -10.42 13.94 1.94
CA GLY A 175 -9.14 14.06 1.25
C GLY A 175 -8.68 15.49 1.01
N GLU A 176 -9.50 16.48 1.36
CA GLU A 176 -9.13 17.89 1.44
C GLU A 176 -8.88 18.30 2.89
N ILE A 177 -8.30 19.48 3.12
CA ILE A 177 -8.22 20.05 4.46
C ILE A 177 -8.84 21.43 4.40
N ASN A 178 -10.09 21.54 4.84
CA ASN A 178 -10.87 22.76 4.68
C ASN A 178 -11.91 22.94 5.82
N ALA A 179 -12.87 23.85 5.65
CA ALA A 179 -13.86 24.17 6.67
C ALA A 179 -14.83 22.98 6.99
N SER A 180 -14.93 21.99 6.12
CA SER A 180 -15.68 20.74 6.37
C SER A 180 -15.05 19.96 7.53
N ASP A 181 -13.71 19.91 7.62
CA ASP A 181 -12.97 19.27 8.72
C ASP A 181 -13.17 19.99 10.05
N VAL A 182 -13.23 21.32 10.02
CA VAL A 182 -13.54 22.13 11.21
C VAL A 182 -14.93 21.78 11.73
N THR A 183 -15.89 21.59 10.83
CA THR A 183 -17.25 21.17 11.20
C THR A 183 -17.26 19.76 11.79
N ALA A 184 -16.50 18.84 11.21
CA ALA A 184 -16.35 17.47 11.73
C ALA A 184 -15.73 17.46 13.15
N LEU A 185 -14.67 18.25 13.37
CA LEU A 185 -14.03 18.38 14.67
C LEU A 185 -14.97 18.99 15.72
N ILE A 186 -15.75 20.02 15.37
CA ILE A 186 -16.76 20.59 16.27
C ILE A 186 -17.82 19.53 16.62
N ASN A 187 -18.28 18.74 15.65
CA ASN A 187 -19.23 17.66 15.91
C ASN A 187 -18.66 16.58 16.83
N LYS A 188 -17.35 16.27 16.75
CA LYS A 188 -16.66 15.40 17.74
C LYS A 188 -16.73 15.99 19.15
N ILE A 189 -16.31 17.25 19.30
CA ILE A 189 -16.27 17.95 20.59
C ILE A 189 -17.66 18.01 21.24
N LEU A 190 -18.69 18.21 20.41
CA LEU A 190 -20.10 18.23 20.85
C LEU A 190 -20.72 16.83 21.03
N SER A 191 -19.95 15.75 20.82
CA SER A 191 -20.44 14.36 20.86
C SER A 191 -21.60 14.08 19.89
N LEU A 192 -21.64 14.80 18.75
CA LEU A 192 -22.62 14.64 17.67
C LEU A 192 -22.13 13.70 16.57
N ALA A 193 -20.82 13.45 16.52
CA ALA A 193 -20.18 12.49 15.63
C ALA A 193 -19.00 11.84 16.36
N ASP A 194 -18.61 10.65 15.91
CA ASP A 194 -17.49 9.93 16.49
C ASP A 194 -16.36 9.76 15.46
N TYR A 195 -15.25 10.43 15.75
CA TYR A 195 -14.01 10.42 15.00
C TYR A 195 -12.90 9.98 15.96
N ALA A 196 -11.87 9.29 15.48
CA ALA A 196 -10.82 8.79 16.38
C ALA A 196 -10.03 9.95 17.00
N ASP A 197 -9.86 9.93 18.33
CA ASP A 197 -9.26 11.02 19.10
C ASP A 197 -7.84 11.37 18.60
N VAL A 198 -7.07 10.37 18.16
CA VAL A 198 -5.74 10.55 17.55
C VAL A 198 -5.75 11.39 16.26
N MET A 199 -6.91 11.51 15.60
CA MET A 199 -7.07 12.36 14.41
C MET A 199 -7.51 13.77 14.79
N CYS A 200 -8.19 13.89 15.93
CA CYS A 200 -8.76 15.14 16.42
C CYS A 200 -7.80 15.92 17.34
N ASP A 201 -6.87 15.25 18.02
CA ASP A 201 -5.80 15.87 18.82
C ASP A 201 -4.68 16.41 17.89
N LEU A 202 -4.87 17.64 17.43
CA LEU A 202 -4.04 18.30 16.44
C LEU A 202 -2.89 19.08 17.06
N ASP A 203 -3.03 19.56 18.30
CA ASP A 203 -1.95 20.23 19.02
C ASP A 203 -1.07 19.29 19.88
N GLY A 204 -1.52 18.05 20.09
CA GLY A 204 -0.76 16.98 20.74
C GLY A 204 -0.78 17.05 22.27
N ASP A 205 -1.76 17.72 22.86
CA ASP A 205 -1.90 17.86 24.31
C ASP A 205 -2.62 16.68 24.98
N GLY A 206 -3.22 15.79 24.19
CA GLY A 206 -3.95 14.60 24.63
C GLY A 206 -5.43 14.82 24.94
N GLU A 207 -5.97 16.03 24.73
CA GLU A 207 -7.38 16.38 24.95
C GLU A 207 -8.04 16.95 23.68
N VAL A 208 -9.10 16.30 23.18
CA VAL A 208 -9.84 16.82 22.01
C VAL A 208 -10.73 18.01 22.41
N ASN A 209 -10.31 19.23 22.10
CA ASN A 209 -10.98 20.46 22.52
C ASN A 209 -10.83 21.64 21.52
N VAL A 210 -11.12 22.87 21.95
CA VAL A 210 -11.05 24.09 21.11
C VAL A 210 -9.61 24.48 20.70
N GLY A 211 -8.60 23.99 21.41
CA GLY A 211 -7.19 24.05 21.03
C GLY A 211 -6.95 23.40 19.67
N ASP A 212 -7.49 22.20 19.47
CA ASP A 212 -7.41 21.50 18.18
C ASP A 212 -8.11 22.23 17.05
N VAL A 213 -9.25 22.87 17.33
CA VAL A 213 -9.95 23.70 16.34
C VAL A 213 -9.05 24.84 15.88
N THR A 214 -8.31 25.45 16.81
CA THR A 214 -7.34 26.50 16.49
C THR A 214 -6.17 25.94 15.69
N ALA A 215 -5.65 24.78 16.05
CA ALA A 215 -4.59 24.09 15.32
C ALA A 215 -5.01 23.74 13.88
N LEU A 216 -6.25 23.28 13.69
CA LEU A 216 -6.82 22.98 12.38
C LEU A 216 -6.95 24.22 11.50
N ILE A 217 -7.48 25.32 12.04
CA ILE A 217 -7.60 26.59 11.31
C ILE A 217 -6.22 27.08 10.85
N ASN A 218 -5.21 26.99 11.73
CA ASN A 218 -3.83 27.35 11.36
C ASN A 218 -3.23 26.44 10.27
N LEU A 219 -3.75 25.23 10.11
CA LEU A 219 -3.34 24.29 9.07
C LEU A 219 -4.00 24.61 7.72
N ILE A 220 -5.27 25.04 7.74
CA ILE A 220 -6.03 25.46 6.54
C ILE A 220 -5.50 26.77 5.95
N LEU A 221 -5.02 27.69 6.80
CA LEU A 221 -4.56 29.03 6.37
C LEU A 221 -3.13 29.06 5.81
N LYS A 222 -2.43 27.93 5.74
CA LYS A 222 -1.08 27.81 5.16
C LYS A 222 -1.12 27.49 3.67
#